data_AF-A0A434GDD6-F1
#
_entry.id   AF-A0A434GDD6-F1
#
_cell.length_a   1.000
_cell.length_b   1.000
_cell.length_c   1.000
_cell.angle_alpha   90.00
_cell.angle_beta   90.00
_cell.angle_gamma   90.00
#
_symmetry.space_group_name_H-M   'P 1'
#
loop_
_entity.id
_entity.type
_entity.pdbx_description
1 polymer ?
#
loop_
_entity_poly.entity_id
_entity_poly.type
_entity_poly.pdbx_seq_one_letter_code
_entity_poly.pdbx_strand_id
1 'polypeptide(L)'
;MTTIPIRASREPAYHGRDLAKAQRVADRNRTIDKIERRANEILADCPYDWQTLSFGQIANELKVDVKLVWFALSDGNQNGRRVRVTPADRELLERHKAADRS
;
A
#
# COMPACT_ATOMS: atom_id res chain seq x y z
N MET A 1 13.59 8.49 5.48
CA MET A 1 13.85 7.47 4.43
C MET A 1 12.65 6.54 4.38
N THR A 2 12.19 6.18 3.18
CA THR A 2 11.06 5.26 3.02
C THR A 2 11.56 3.83 3.19
N THR A 3 10.93 3.07 4.09
CA THR A 3 11.20 1.64 4.27
C THR A 3 10.59 0.85 3.10
N ILE A 4 11.36 -0.07 2.54
CA ILE A 4 10.93 -1.01 1.49
C ILE A 4 10.98 -2.45 2.05
N PRO A 5 9.95 -3.29 1.84
CA PRO A 5 8.67 -2.99 1.19
C PRO A 5 7.86 -1.93 1.95
N ILE A 6 7.02 -1.20 1.21
CA ILE A 6 6.08 -0.24 1.80
C ILE A 6 5.14 -1.00 2.73
N ARG A 7 4.94 -0.43 3.91
CA ARG A 7 3.93 -0.85 4.88
C ARG A 7 2.85 0.20 4.98
N ALA A 8 1.61 -0.20 4.70
CA ALA A 8 0.47 0.67 4.76
C ALA A 8 -0.06 0.83 6.19
N SER A 9 -0.52 2.03 6.50
CA SER A 9 -1.22 2.33 7.75
C SER A 9 -2.59 1.68 7.75
N ARG A 10 -2.85 0.81 8.73
CA ARG A 10 -4.13 0.10 8.91
C ARG A 10 -4.95 0.76 10.02
N GLU A 11 -6.26 0.55 9.99
CA GLU A 11 -7.11 0.92 11.12
C GLU A 11 -6.94 -0.09 12.27
N PRO A 12 -6.90 0.38 13.53
CA PRO A 12 -6.90 -0.53 14.67
C PRO A 12 -8.17 -1.38 14.69
N ALA A 13 -8.05 -2.64 15.08
CA ALA A 13 -9.19 -3.53 15.20
C ALA A 13 -10.23 -2.93 16.16
N TYR A 14 -11.50 -2.96 15.74
CA TYR A 14 -12.60 -2.49 16.58
C TYR A 14 -13.09 -3.62 17.49
N HIS A 15 -12.94 -3.43 18.81
CA HIS A 15 -13.32 -4.42 19.83
C HIS A 15 -14.65 -4.10 20.55
N GLY A 16 -15.44 -3.16 20.04
CA GLY A 16 -16.73 -2.82 20.63
C GLY A 16 -17.86 -3.76 20.21
N ARG A 17 -19.06 -3.58 20.79
CA ARG A 17 -20.21 -4.45 20.57
C ARG A 17 -20.90 -4.29 19.20
N ASP A 18 -20.58 -3.23 18.44
CA ASP A 18 -21.13 -2.99 17.11
C ASP A 18 -20.42 -3.88 16.06
N LEU A 19 -21.03 -5.02 15.75
CA LEU A 19 -20.53 -5.97 14.76
C LEU A 19 -20.49 -5.38 13.34
N ALA A 20 -21.41 -4.49 12.98
CA ALA A 20 -21.40 -3.84 11.66
C ALA A 20 -20.24 -2.86 11.52
N LYS A 21 -19.87 -2.18 12.61
CA LYS A 21 -18.63 -1.39 12.65
C LYS A 21 -17.38 -2.27 12.59
N ALA A 22 -17.33 -3.38 13.32
CA ALA A 22 -16.21 -4.31 13.27
C ALA A 22 -15.98 -4.84 11.84
N GLN A 23 -17.05 -5.24 11.16
CA GLN A 23 -16.99 -5.72 9.77
C GLN A 23 -16.49 -4.63 8.81
N ARG A 24 -16.99 -3.39 8.94
CA ARG A 24 -16.52 -2.26 8.11
C ARG A 24 -15.03 -1.98 8.28
N VAL A 25 -14.51 -2.04 9.51
CA VAL A 25 -13.06 -1.88 9.78
C VAL A 25 -12.26 -3.02 9.15
N ALA A 26 -12.73 -4.26 9.29
CA ALA A 26 -12.08 -5.42 8.67
C ALA A 26 -12.04 -5.31 7.14
N ASP A 27 -13.14 -4.91 6.49
CA ASP A 27 -13.20 -4.74 5.04
C ASP A 27 -12.33 -3.58 4.55
N ARG A 28 -12.23 -2.51 5.34
CA ARG A 28 -11.33 -1.41 5.06
C ARG A 28 -9.86 -1.84 5.17
N ASN A 29 -9.50 -2.62 6.18
CA ASN A 29 -8.15 -3.17 6.31
C ASN A 29 -7.81 -4.15 5.17
N ARG A 30 -8.75 -4.98 4.72
CA ARG A 30 -8.56 -5.82 3.52
C ARG A 30 -8.30 -4.99 2.27
N THR A 31 -8.93 -3.82 2.16
CA THR A 31 -8.70 -2.89 1.05
C THR A 31 -7.32 -2.23 1.17
N ILE A 32 -6.90 -1.87 2.38
CA ILE A 32 -5.56 -1.36 2.66
C ILE A 32 -4.47 -2.39 2.31
N ASP A 33 -4.70 -3.67 2.58
CA ASP A 33 -3.77 -4.74 2.19
C ASP A 33 -3.60 -4.81 0.65
N LYS A 34 -4.69 -4.66 -0.10
CA LYS A 34 -4.62 -4.58 -1.58
C LYS A 34 -3.84 -3.36 -2.05
N ILE A 35 -3.99 -2.22 -1.37
CA ILE A 35 -3.25 -0.98 -1.65
C ILE A 35 -1.76 -1.18 -1.38
N GLU A 36 -1.39 -1.76 -0.22
CA GLU A 36 0.00 -2.09 0.13
C GLU A 36 0.64 -2.98 -0.94
N ARG A 37 -0.03 -4.09 -1.28
CA ARG A 37 0.44 -5.03 -2.29
C ARG A 37 0.63 -4.34 -3.63
N ARG A 38 -0.35 -3.58 -4.09
CA ARG A 38 -0.27 -2.91 -5.40
C ARG A 38 0.84 -1.88 -5.46
N ALA A 39 1.05 -1.13 -4.38
CA ALA A 39 2.14 -0.18 -4.29
C ALA A 39 3.51 -0.88 -4.41
N ASN A 40 3.69 -2.00 -3.72
CA ASN A 40 4.92 -2.78 -3.79
C ASN A 40 5.13 -3.44 -5.15
N GLU A 41 4.08 -3.92 -5.82
CA GLU A 41 4.17 -4.43 -7.21
C GLU A 41 4.66 -3.36 -8.18
N ILE A 42 4.12 -2.13 -8.10
CA ILE A 42 4.56 -1.01 -8.95
C ILE A 42 6.04 -0.70 -8.72
N LEU A 43 6.53 -0.80 -7.48
CA LEU A 43 7.94 -0.60 -7.16
C LEU A 43 8.82 -1.75 -7.67
N ALA A 44 8.34 -2.99 -7.60
CA ALA A 44 9.06 -4.17 -8.08
C ALA A 44 9.26 -4.13 -9.60
N ASP A 45 8.19 -3.79 -10.33
CA ASP A 45 8.17 -3.80 -11.80
C ASP A 45 8.88 -2.56 -12.40
N CYS A 46 9.24 -1.55 -11.61
CA CYS A 46 9.88 -0.33 -12.09
C CYS A 46 11.40 -0.51 -12.25
N PRO A 47 12.01 -0.32 -13.44
CA PRO A 47 13.46 -0.48 -13.65
C PRO A 47 14.31 0.69 -13.12
N TYR A 48 13.70 1.78 -12.66
CA TYR A 48 14.41 3.00 -12.24
C TYR A 48 14.71 3.02 -10.73
N ASP A 49 15.81 3.68 -10.36
CA ASP A 49 16.18 3.89 -8.95
C ASP A 49 15.21 4.81 -8.20
N TRP A 50 14.48 5.66 -8.92
CA TRP A 50 13.48 6.55 -8.35
C TRP A 50 12.14 6.32 -9.04
N GLN A 51 11.13 5.96 -8.25
CA GLN A 51 9.76 5.77 -8.71
C GLN A 51 8.83 6.71 -7.95
N THR A 52 7.85 7.26 -8.66
CA THR A 52 6.75 8.02 -8.03
C THR A 52 5.51 7.13 -8.01
N LEU A 53 5.01 6.83 -6.83
CA LEU A 53 3.73 6.16 -6.65
C LEU A 53 2.62 7.20 -6.74
N SER A 54 1.81 7.11 -7.79
CA SER A 54 0.62 7.94 -7.97
C SER A 54 -0.54 7.34 -7.19
N PHE A 55 -1.04 8.07 -6.18
CA PHE A 55 -2.19 7.61 -5.40
C PHE A 55 -3.46 7.54 -6.25
N GLY A 56 -3.65 8.48 -7.17
CA GLY A 56 -4.76 8.47 -8.11
C GLY A 56 -4.73 7.25 -9.04
N GLN A 57 -3.54 6.86 -9.50
CA GLN A 57 -3.39 5.66 -10.34
C GLN A 57 -3.75 4.39 -9.55
N ILE A 58 -3.20 4.22 -8.35
CA ILE A 58 -3.50 3.05 -7.49
C ILE A 58 -5.00 3.01 -7.16
N ALA A 59 -5.60 4.16 -6.85
CA ALA A 59 -7.02 4.28 -6.56
C ALA A 59 -7.89 3.85 -7.75
N ASN A 60 -7.56 4.32 -8.96
CA ASN A 60 -8.27 3.97 -10.18
C ASN A 60 -8.13 2.47 -10.51
N GLU A 61 -6.93 1.90 -10.41
CA GLU A 61 -6.68 0.49 -10.69
C GLU A 61 -7.44 -0.43 -9.73
N LEU A 62 -7.50 -0.07 -8.44
CA LEU A 62 -8.20 -0.85 -7.42
C LEU A 62 -9.69 -0.50 -7.30
N LYS A 63 -10.17 0.52 -8.02
CA LYS A 63 -11.53 1.08 -7.92
C LYS A 63 -11.91 1.47 -6.48
N VAL A 64 -11.01 2.16 -5.79
CA VAL A 64 -11.19 2.62 -4.40
C VAL A 64 -11.08 4.14 -4.30
N ASP A 65 -11.54 4.71 -3.17
CA ASP A 65 -11.38 6.13 -2.90
C ASP A 65 -9.88 6.49 -2.76
N VAL A 66 -9.43 7.52 -3.49
CA VAL A 66 -8.07 8.04 -3.40
C VAL A 66 -7.70 8.51 -2.00
N LYS A 67 -8.66 8.99 -1.20
CA LYS A 67 -8.45 9.34 0.22
C LYS A 67 -8.06 8.14 1.06
N LEU A 68 -8.54 6.95 0.72
CA LEU A 68 -8.13 5.71 1.39
C LEU A 68 -6.69 5.36 1.05
N VAL A 69 -6.30 5.51 -0.22
CA VAL A 69 -4.90 5.31 -0.66
C VAL A 69 -3.97 6.31 0.02
N TRP A 70 -4.38 7.58 0.11
CA TRP A 70 -3.66 8.61 0.84
C TRP A 70 -3.49 8.22 2.31
N PHE A 71 -4.57 7.86 3.02
CA PHE A 71 -4.48 7.41 4.40
C PHE A 71 -3.53 6.21 4.57
N ALA A 72 -3.60 5.25 3.64
CA ALA A 72 -2.82 4.03 3.71
C ALA A 72 -1.33 4.26 3.46
N LEU A 73 -0.96 5.08 2.47
CA LEU A 73 0.41 5.15 1.94
C LEU A 73 1.17 6.44 2.26
N SER A 74 0.46 7.47 2.71
CA SER A 74 1.04 8.81 2.88
C SER A 74 1.97 8.90 4.09
N ASP A 75 3.07 9.62 3.88
CA ASP A 75 3.98 10.16 4.88
C ASP A 75 3.79 11.68 5.08
N GLY A 76 2.67 12.23 4.62
CA GLY A 76 2.36 13.67 4.65
C GLY A 76 2.14 14.31 3.28
N ASN A 77 2.40 13.60 2.17
CA ASN A 77 2.11 14.07 0.80
C ASN A 77 0.75 13.55 0.29
N GLN A 78 -0.03 14.40 -0.38
CA GLN A 78 -1.38 14.08 -0.87
C GLN A 78 -1.43 13.57 -2.31
N ASN A 79 -0.42 13.87 -3.14
CA ASN A 79 -0.48 13.59 -4.58
C ASN A 79 0.27 12.32 -4.99
N GLY A 80 1.05 11.75 -4.09
CA GLY A 80 1.84 10.56 -4.33
C GLY A 80 3.05 10.49 -3.43
N ARG A 81 3.83 9.43 -3.60
CA ARG A 81 5.03 9.18 -2.82
C ARG A 81 6.20 8.93 -3.74
N ARG A 82 7.26 9.74 -3.63
CA ARG A 82 8.52 9.48 -4.31
C ARG A 82 9.34 8.51 -3.47
N VAL A 83 9.76 7.42 -4.10
CA VAL A 83 10.44 6.30 -3.45
C VAL A 83 11.74 6.04 -4.19
N ARG A 84 12.84 5.92 -3.45
CA ARG A 84 14.09 5.40 -3.99
C ARG A 84 14.10 3.89 -3.77
N VAL A 85 14.36 3.12 -4.83
CA VAL A 85 14.45 1.66 -4.80
C VAL A 85 15.87 1.27 -5.17
N THR A 86 16.65 0.81 -4.18
CA THR A 86 18.00 0.30 -4.41
C THR A 86 17.97 -1.12 -4.97
N PRO A 87 19.08 -1.65 -5.52
CA PRO A 87 19.13 -3.06 -5.95
C PRO A 87 18.76 -4.05 -4.83
N ALA A 88 19.17 -3.79 -3.58
CA ALA A 88 18.81 -4.63 -2.43
C ALA A 88 17.30 -4.58 -2.14
N ASP A 89 16.67 -3.41 -2.28
CA ASP A 89 15.23 -3.25 -2.11
C ASP A 89 14.43 -4.05 -3.15
N ARG A 90 14.94 -4.16 -4.39
CA ARG A 90 14.32 -4.97 -5.45
C ARG A 90 14.26 -6.45 -5.08
N GLU A 91 15.34 -6.99 -4.53
CA GLU A 91 15.35 -8.39 -4.07
C GLU A 91 14.30 -8.63 -2.97
N LEU A 92 14.13 -7.67 -2.06
CA LEU A 92 13.09 -7.74 -1.02
C LEU A 92 11.69 -7.66 -1.61
N LEU A 93 11.46 -6.78 -2.59
CA LEU A 93 10.19 -6.63 -3.30
C LEU A 93 9.81 -7.89 -4.10
N GLU A 94 10.75 -8.51 -4.79
CA GLU A 94 10.53 -9.77 -5.52
C GLU A 94 10.20 -10.92 -4.57
N ARG A 95 10.91 -11.04 -3.44
CA ARG A 95 10.58 -12.02 -2.40
C ARG A 95 9.19 -11.77 -1.81
N HIS A 96 8.84 -10.50 -1.60
CA HIS A 96 7.53 -10.13 -1.08
C HIS A 96 6.40 -10.49 -2.06
N LYS A 97 6.60 -10.25 -3.36
CA LYS A 97 5.70 -10.66 -4.45
C LYS A 97 5.54 -12.18 -4.55
N ALA A 98 6.62 -12.93 -4.33
CA ALA A 98 6.60 -14.40 -4.33
C ALA A 98 5.86 -14.97 -3.10
N ALA A 99 6.07 -14.40 -1.91
CA ALA A 99 5.40 -14.83 -0.69
C ALA A 99 3.87 -14.66 -0.77
N ASP A 100 3.39 -13.55 -1.35
CA ASP A 100 1.96 -13.27 -1.51
C ASP A 100 1.26 -14.14 -2.59
N ARG A 101 2.01 -14.92 -3.39
CA ARG A 101 1.47 -15.86 -4.39
C ARG A 101 1.38 -17.31 -3.90
N SER A 102 1.84 -17.59 -2.68
CA SER A 102 1.85 -18.93 -2.05
C SER A 102 0.58 -19.15 -1.23
#